data_AF-A0A4R3I6N9-F1
#
_entry.id   AF-A0A4R3I6N9-F1
#
_cell.length_a   1.000
_cell.length_b   1.000
_cell.length_c   1.000
_cell.angle_alpha   90.00
_cell.angle_beta   90.00
_cell.angle_gamma   90.00
#
_symmetry.space_group_name_H-M   'P 1'
#
loop_
_entity.id
_entity.type
_entity.pdbx_description
1 polymer ?
#
loop_
_entity_poly.entity_id
_entity_poly.type
_entity_poly.pdbx_seq_one_letter_code
_entity_poly.pdbx_strand_id
1 'polypeptide(L)'
;MSDLTSERWSEKAVQALRQYEQRCADDELFFIGYLIPLVERVELEWPQEVQPAAVWQQRYRQYVDQCLEEDSVSQEDKAAIVNLAQTLVS
;
A
#
# COMPACT_ATOMS: atom_id res chain seq x y z
N MET A 1 8.21 -18.45 -13.44
CA MET A 1 8.41 -17.44 -12.39
C MET A 1 8.13 -16.11 -13.03
N SER A 2 7.14 -15.35 -12.55
CA SER A 2 6.62 -14.18 -13.28
C SER A 2 7.43 -12.94 -12.91
N ASP A 3 8.13 -12.37 -13.89
CA ASP A 3 8.74 -11.04 -13.83
C ASP A 3 7.64 -10.00 -13.63
N LEU A 4 7.51 -9.53 -12.38
CA LEU A 4 6.70 -8.39 -12.00
C LEU A 4 7.63 -7.20 -11.93
N THR A 5 7.71 -6.46 -13.04
CA THR A 5 8.26 -5.10 -13.09
C THR A 5 7.44 -4.20 -12.17
N SER A 6 8.04 -3.09 -11.69
CA SER A 6 7.38 -2.10 -10.82
C SER A 6 5.99 -1.72 -11.31
N GLU A 7 5.84 -1.36 -12.59
CA GLU A 7 4.54 -1.01 -13.22
C GLU A 7 3.45 -2.08 -13.02
N ARG A 8 3.82 -3.37 -12.94
CA ARG A 8 2.84 -4.45 -12.71
C ARG A 8 2.50 -4.65 -11.24
N TRP A 9 3.29 -4.12 -10.32
CA TRP A 9 3.06 -4.24 -8.90
C TRP A 9 2.07 -3.16 -8.40
N SER A 10 2.28 -1.87 -8.70
CA SER A 10 1.34 -0.81 -8.31
C SER A 10 -0.04 -1.04 -8.89
N GLU A 11 -0.16 -1.36 -10.18
CA GLU A 11 -1.44 -1.66 -10.82
C GLU A 11 -2.22 -2.76 -10.06
N LYS A 12 -1.53 -3.83 -9.66
CA LYS A 12 -2.13 -4.94 -8.91
C LYS A 12 -2.50 -4.55 -7.49
N ALA A 13 -1.64 -3.81 -6.80
CA ALA A 13 -1.88 -3.36 -5.43
C ALA A 13 -3.06 -2.37 -5.37
N VAL A 14 -3.11 -1.40 -6.29
CA VAL A 14 -4.23 -0.46 -6.44
C VAL A 14 -5.52 -1.21 -6.82
N GLN A 15 -5.46 -2.18 -7.73
CA GLN A 15 -6.63 -2.99 -8.06
C GLN A 15 -7.15 -3.77 -6.85
N ALA A 16 -6.27 -4.34 -6.03
CA ALA A 16 -6.65 -5.04 -4.81
C ALA A 16 -7.31 -4.09 -3.78
N LEU A 17 -6.77 -2.88 -3.62
CA LEU A 17 -7.36 -1.83 -2.78
C LEU A 17 -8.76 -1.43 -3.25
N ARG A 18 -8.97 -1.26 -4.57
CA ARG A 18 -10.30 -0.96 -5.15
C ARG A 18 -11.29 -2.11 -5.00
N GLN A 19 -10.83 -3.36 -5.02
CA GLN A 19 -11.70 -4.51 -4.73
C GLN A 19 -12.10 -4.55 -3.26
N TYR A 20 -11.21 -4.13 -2.37
CA TYR A 20 -11.52 -3.98 -0.94
C TYR A 20 -12.52 -2.85 -0.71
N GLU A 21 -12.38 -1.73 -1.44
CA GLU A 21 -13.29 -0.57 -1.42
C GLU A 21 -14.75 -0.94 -1.69
N GLN A 22 -14.98 -1.89 -2.60
CA GLN A 22 -16.33 -2.35 -2.94
C GLN A 22 -17.00 -3.16 -1.83
N ARG A 23 -16.25 -3.58 -0.80
CA ARG A 23 -16.69 -4.52 0.24
C ARG A 23 -16.62 -3.95 1.65
N CYS A 24 -15.94 -2.83 1.83
CA CYS A 24 -15.70 -2.21 3.12
C CYS A 24 -16.85 -1.27 3.51
N ALA A 25 -16.97 -0.99 4.81
CA ALA A 25 -17.91 0.01 5.31
C ALA A 25 -17.38 1.45 5.09
N ASP A 26 -18.26 2.45 5.21
CA ASP A 26 -17.92 3.85 4.92
C ASP A 26 -16.79 4.41 5.81
N ASP A 27 -16.69 3.92 7.05
CA ASP A 27 -15.63 4.25 8.00
C ASP A 27 -14.27 3.64 7.63
N GLU A 28 -14.26 2.53 6.88
CA GLU A 28 -13.06 1.87 6.38
C GLU A 28 -12.53 2.47 5.07
N LEU A 29 -13.36 3.26 4.36
CA LEU A 29 -12.94 3.96 3.14
C LEU A 29 -11.76 4.91 3.38
N PHE A 30 -11.66 5.46 4.58
CA PHE A 30 -10.52 6.29 4.98
C PHE A 30 -9.19 5.52 4.84
N PHE A 31 -9.14 4.26 5.25
CA PHE A 31 -7.93 3.44 5.19
C PHE A 31 -7.48 3.22 3.74
N ILE A 32 -8.44 2.99 2.85
CA ILE A 32 -8.17 2.77 1.42
C ILE A 32 -7.70 4.06 0.76
N GLY A 33 -8.38 5.17 1.06
CA GLY A 33 -8.00 6.50 0.61
C GLY A 33 -6.61 6.93 1.08
N TYR A 34 -6.18 6.44 2.24
CA TYR A 34 -4.82 6.62 2.74
C TYR A 34 -3.79 5.77 1.99
N LEU A 35 -4.10 4.49 1.71
CA LEU A 35 -3.14 3.53 1.14
C LEU A 35 -2.90 3.68 -0.37
N ILE A 36 -3.92 4.00 -1.18
CA ILE A 36 -3.76 4.10 -2.65
C ILE A 36 -2.66 5.10 -3.04
N PRO A 37 -2.66 6.35 -2.54
CA PRO A 37 -1.61 7.32 -2.87
C PRO A 37 -0.21 6.86 -2.43
N LEU A 38 -0.10 6.09 -1.35
CA LEU A 38 1.18 5.59 -0.84
C LEU A 38 1.79 4.51 -1.75
N VAL A 39 0.95 3.65 -2.36
CA VAL A 39 1.40 2.69 -3.38
C VAL A 39 2.04 3.44 -4.55
N GLU A 40 1.36 4.48 -5.05
CA GLU A 40 1.82 5.28 -6.19
C GLU A 40 3.09 6.07 -5.84
N ARG A 41 3.16 6.67 -4.65
CA ARG A 41 4.33 7.44 -4.20
C ARG A 41 5.58 6.59 -4.03
N VAL A 42 5.47 5.36 -3.57
CA VAL A 42 6.61 4.45 -3.44
C VAL A 42 7.31 4.25 -4.78
N GLU A 43 6.59 4.16 -5.89
CA GLU A 43 7.24 4.02 -7.21
C GLU A 43 7.94 5.31 -7.67
N LEU A 44 7.38 6.46 -7.30
CA LEU A 44 7.95 7.77 -7.64
C LEU A 44 9.22 8.10 -6.84
N GLU A 45 9.37 7.57 -5.62
CA GLU A 45 10.57 7.76 -4.78
C GLU A 45 11.77 6.93 -5.29
N TRP A 46 11.53 5.84 -6.02
CA TRP A 46 12.57 5.00 -6.63
C TRP A 46 12.36 4.76 -8.14
N PRO A 47 12.31 5.81 -8.97
CA PRO A 47 11.77 5.75 -10.33
C PRO A 47 12.67 5.04 -11.35
N GLN A 48 13.85 4.54 -10.96
CA GLN A 48 14.87 4.00 -11.89
C GLN A 48 15.29 2.56 -11.60
N GLU A 49 14.59 1.83 -10.72
CA GLU A 49 15.01 0.49 -10.35
C GLU A 49 14.04 -0.59 -10.84
N VAL A 50 14.52 -1.50 -11.69
CA VAL A 50 13.78 -2.73 -11.98
C VAL A 50 14.05 -3.69 -10.82
N GLN A 51 13.12 -3.74 -9.87
CA GLN A 51 13.19 -4.64 -8.72
C GLN A 51 12.08 -5.70 -8.75
N PRO A 52 12.30 -6.86 -8.12
CA PRO A 52 11.24 -7.84 -7.88
C PRO A 52 10.10 -7.28 -7.03
N ALA A 53 8.87 -7.77 -7.25
CA ALA A 53 7.68 -7.38 -6.46
C ALA A 53 7.89 -7.45 -4.94
N ALA A 54 8.64 -8.44 -4.43
CA ALA A 54 8.93 -8.57 -3.00
C ALA A 54 9.67 -7.36 -2.42
N VAL A 55 10.54 -6.72 -3.22
CA VAL A 55 11.27 -5.52 -2.79
C VAL A 55 10.32 -4.32 -2.72
N TRP A 56 9.42 -4.17 -3.69
CA TRP A 56 8.40 -3.12 -3.68
C TRP A 56 7.41 -3.29 -2.52
N GLN A 57 6.96 -4.51 -2.28
CA GLN A 57 6.15 -4.87 -1.12
C GLN A 57 6.81 -4.50 0.20
N GLN A 58 8.11 -4.76 0.34
CA GLN A 58 8.87 -4.39 1.53
C GLN A 58 8.98 -2.87 1.68
N ARG A 59 9.34 -2.16 0.60
CA ARG A 59 9.43 -0.69 0.60
C ARG A 59 8.11 -0.04 0.97
N TYR A 60 7.02 -0.54 0.40
CA TYR A 60 5.68 -0.07 0.71
C TYR A 60 5.33 -0.24 2.18
N ARG A 61 5.62 -1.40 2.78
CA ARG A 61 5.39 -1.61 4.21
C ARG A 61 6.16 -0.60 5.05
N GLN A 62 7.45 -0.44 4.79
CA GLN A 62 8.30 0.53 5.50
C GLN A 62 7.80 1.96 5.34
N TYR A 63 7.34 2.31 4.14
CA TYR A 63 6.85 3.65 3.84
C TYR A 63 5.52 3.94 4.54
N VAL A 64 4.58 2.98 4.53
CA VAL A 64 3.32 3.09 5.28
C VAL A 64 3.60 3.23 6.77
N ASP A 65 4.49 2.42 7.34
CA ASP A 65 4.84 2.51 8.76
C ASP A 65 5.42 3.89 9.09
N GLN A 66 6.32 4.43 8.25
CA GLN A 66 6.88 5.78 8.43
C GLN A 66 5.80 6.87 8.35
N CYS A 67 4.93 6.85 7.34
CA CYS A 67 3.87 7.85 7.21
C CYS A 67 2.92 7.80 8.41
N LEU A 68 2.59 6.60 8.92
CA LEU A 68 1.79 6.46 10.13
C LEU A 68 2.51 6.95 11.38
N GLU A 69 3.83 6.88 11.48
CA GLU A 69 4.58 7.47 12.59
C GLU A 69 4.56 9.00 12.56
N GLU A 70 4.66 9.60 11.37
CA GLU A 70 4.64 11.05 11.15
C GLU A 70 3.23 11.64 11.31
N ASP A 71 2.20 10.90 10.90
CA ASP A 71 0.82 11.36 10.93
C ASP A 71 0.16 11.18 12.32
N SER A 72 -0.71 12.14 12.66
CA SER A 72 -1.53 12.10 13.89
C SER A 72 -2.74 11.17 13.77
N VAL A 73 -2.54 9.96 13.24
CA VAL A 73 -3.56 8.92 13.12
C VAL A 73 -3.77 8.25 14.49
N SER A 74 -5.00 7.82 14.80
CA SER A 74 -5.28 7.11 16.05
C SER A 74 -4.60 5.75 16.07
N GLN A 75 -4.34 5.17 17.26
CA GLN A 75 -3.69 3.85 17.36
C GLN A 75 -4.58 2.73 16.76
N GLU A 76 -5.90 2.88 16.85
CA GLU A 76 -6.87 1.95 16.27
C GLU A 76 -6.82 1.99 14.73
N ASP A 77 -6.85 3.19 14.16
CA ASP A 77 -6.75 3.39 12.70
C ASP A 77 -5.39 2.95 12.17
N LYS A 78 -4.29 3.21 12.90
CA LYS A 78 -2.95 2.71 12.55
C LYS A 78 -2.96 1.20 12.42
N ALA A 79 -3.53 0.49 13.41
CA ALA A 79 -3.61 -0.97 13.37
C ALA A 79 -4.44 -1.48 12.18
N ALA A 80 -5.57 -0.82 11.87
CA ALA A 80 -6.40 -1.17 10.72
C ALA A 80 -5.67 -0.95 9.37
N ILE A 81 -5.01 0.21 9.22
CA ILE A 81 -4.25 0.56 8.02
C ILE A 81 -3.09 -0.43 7.82
N VAL A 82 -2.33 -0.75 8.88
CA VAL A 82 -1.23 -1.72 8.80
C VAL A 82 -1.74 -3.11 8.44
N ASN A 83 -2.85 -3.56 9.03
CA ASN A 83 -3.43 -4.87 8.73
C ASN A 83 -3.88 -4.98 7.26
N LEU A 84 -4.51 -3.91 6.74
CA LEU A 84 -4.88 -3.83 5.34
C LEU A 84 -3.65 -3.80 4.42
N ALA A 85 -2.63 -3.00 4.76
CA ALA A 85 -1.38 -2.94 4.01
C ALA A 85 -0.66 -4.31 3.98
N GLN A 86 -0.68 -5.08 5.06
CA GLN A 86 -0.12 -6.43 5.13
C GLN A 86 -0.84 -7.41 4.20
N THR A 87 -2.16 -7.29 4.08
CA THR A 87 -2.97 -8.13 3.18
C THR A 87 -2.59 -7.92 1.70
N LEU A 88 -2.19 -6.71 1.31
CA LEU A 88 -1.80 -6.38 -0.06
C LEU A 88 -0.42 -6.93 -0.47
N VAL A 89 0.41 -7.27 0.52
CA VAL A 89 1.79 -7.70 0.31
C VAL A 89 2.05 -9.17 0.71
N SER A 90 0.99 -9.91 1.07
CA SER A 90 1.03 -11.34 1.42
C SER A 90 0.66 -12.21 0.22
#